data_AF-A0A1V3WPJ9-F1
#
_entry.id   AF-A0A1V3WPJ9-F1
#
_cell.length_a   1.000
_cell.length_b   1.000
_cell.length_c   1.000
_cell.angle_alpha   90.00
_cell.angle_beta   90.00
_cell.angle_gamma   90.00
#
_symmetry.space_group_name_H-M   'P 1'
#
loop_
_entity.id
_entity.type
_entity.pdbx_description
1 polymer ?
#
loop_
_entity_poly.entity_id
_entity_poly.type
_entity_poly.pdbx_seq_one_letter_code
_entity_poly.pdbx_strand_id
1 'polypeptide(L)'
;MDAIVGYDGSPGASVAIAAGALLFPGAHGWITYLWVPPFASEKVRRRLRPMARDANELAEMVEREGECEAERIVGMGVTLARAAGWHAEPLLKRTWGPEGCESRKRSTM
;
A
#
# COMPACT_ATOMS: atom_id res chain seq x y z
N MET A 1 -22.73 7.15 3.72
CA MET A 1 -21.72 8.11 4.19
C MET A 1 -20.40 7.38 4.16
N ASP A 2 -19.37 8.03 3.62
CA ASP A 2 -18.14 7.35 3.26
C ASP A 2 -16.98 7.93 4.08
N ALA A 3 -16.06 7.08 4.51
CA ALA A 3 -14.86 7.46 5.24
C ALA A 3 -13.63 6.86 4.56
N ILE A 4 -12.58 7.66 4.38
CA ILE A 4 -11.26 7.19 3.93
C ILE A 4 -10.32 7.25 5.12
N VAL A 5 -9.61 6.15 5.38
CA VAL A 5 -8.63 6.06 6.47
C VAL A 5 -7.30 5.58 5.95
N GLY A 6 -6.26 6.37 6.18
CA GLY A 6 -4.87 5.95 5.98
C GLY A 6 -4.44 4.97 7.07
N TYR A 7 -3.91 3.82 6.67
CA TYR A 7 -3.44 2.78 7.58
C TYR A 7 -2.04 2.32 7.19
N ASP A 8 -1.09 2.53 8.09
CA ASP A 8 0.34 2.22 7.92
C ASP A 8 0.80 1.01 8.76
N GLY A 9 -0.13 0.32 9.44
CA GLY A 9 0.18 -0.77 10.35
C GLY A 9 0.58 -0.33 11.76
N SER A 10 0.65 0.98 12.04
CA SER A 10 1.00 1.47 13.38
C SER A 10 -0.13 1.28 14.39
N PRO A 11 0.19 1.20 15.70
CA PRO A 11 -0.83 1.19 16.75
C PRO A 11 -1.73 2.43 16.71
N GLY A 12 -1.18 3.61 16.39
CA GLY A 12 -1.94 4.86 16.27
C GLY A 12 -2.99 4.80 15.15
N ALA A 13 -2.62 4.26 13.99
CA ALA A 13 -3.58 4.06 12.88
C ALA A 13 -4.70 3.08 13.26
N SER A 14 -4.39 2.05 14.06
CA SER A 14 -5.38 1.10 14.56
C SER A 14 -6.39 1.76 15.50
N VAL A 15 -5.93 2.65 16.39
CA VAL A 15 -6.81 3.45 17.27
C VAL A 15 -7.66 4.42 16.45
N ALA A 16 -7.09 5.03 15.41
CA ALA A 16 -7.84 5.94 14.53
C ALA A 16 -9.02 5.26 13.83
N ILE A 17 -8.86 4.00 13.40
CA ILE A 17 -9.96 3.19 12.85
C ILE A 17 -11.07 3.01 13.89
N ALA A 18 -10.72 2.63 15.13
CA ALA A 18 -11.71 2.43 16.19
C ALA A 18 -12.46 3.72 16.54
N ALA A 19 -11.75 4.85 16.65
CA ALA A 19 -12.35 6.15 16.88
C ALA A 19 -13.26 6.58 15.72
N GLY A 20 -12.82 6.36 14.48
CA GLY A 20 -13.62 6.64 13.29
C GLY A 20 -14.93 5.85 13.28
N ALA A 21 -14.89 4.56 13.65
CA ALA A 21 -16.08 3.72 13.71
C ALA A 21 -17.12 4.21 14.74
N LEU A 22 -16.65 4.78 15.86
CA LEU A 22 -17.53 5.40 16.86
C LEU A 22 -18.14 6.72 16.37
N LEU A 23 -17.37 7.53 15.63
CA LEU A 23 -17.82 8.82 15.10
C LEU A 23 -18.78 8.66 13.92
N PHE A 24 -18.58 7.63 13.10
CA PHE A 24 -19.31 7.40 11.86
C PHE A 24 -19.86 5.96 11.82
N PRO A 25 -20.81 5.61 12.70
CA PRO A 25 -21.38 4.27 12.74
C PRO A 25 -22.08 3.93 11.41
N GLY A 26 -21.78 2.75 10.87
CA GLY A 26 -22.37 2.27 9.61
C GLY A 26 -21.83 2.94 8.33
N ALA A 27 -20.76 3.73 8.40
CA ALA A 27 -20.13 4.28 7.21
C ALA A 27 -19.49 3.20 6.32
N HIS A 28 -19.45 3.47 5.02
CA HIS A 28 -18.64 2.71 4.09
C HIS A 28 -17.18 3.16 4.21
N GLY A 29 -16.30 2.25 4.63
CA GLY A 29 -14.90 2.55 4.92
C GLY A 29 -13.98 2.17 3.75
N TRP A 30 -13.10 3.07 3.36
CA TRP A 30 -12.00 2.80 2.45
C TRP A 30 -10.69 2.85 3.24
N ILE A 31 -10.00 1.72 3.35
CA ILE A 31 -8.71 1.64 4.02
C ILE A 31 -7.62 1.76 2.97
N THR A 32 -6.76 2.77 3.09
CA THR A 32 -5.69 3.04 2.12
C THR A 32 -4.32 2.98 2.78
N TYR A 33 -3.34 2.47 2.04
CA TYR A 33 -1.93 2.58 2.36
C TYR A 33 -1.22 3.21 1.17
N LEU A 34 -0.52 4.31 1.43
CA LEU A 34 0.31 4.96 0.42
C LEU A 34 1.68 4.30 0.47
N TRP A 35 1.95 3.48 -0.53
CA TRP A 35 3.28 2.93 -0.75
C TRP A 35 3.89 3.62 -1.97
N VAL A 36 5.08 4.17 -1.76
CA VAL A 36 5.93 4.65 -2.85
C VAL A 36 6.89 3.49 -3.15
N PRO A 37 6.96 2.97 -4.39
CA PRO A 37 7.87 1.91 -4.76
C PRO A 37 9.26 2.25 -4.24
N PRO A 38 9.79 1.45 -3.29
CA PRO A 38 11.06 1.77 -2.75
C PRO A 38 12.08 1.32 -3.80
N PHE A 39 12.76 2.31 -4.35
CA PHE A 39 14.23 2.18 -4.42
C PHE A 39 14.85 1.92 -3.01
N ALA A 40 14.06 2.00 -1.93
CA ALA A 40 14.44 2.33 -0.56
C ALA A 40 14.61 1.18 0.47
N SER A 41 14.24 -0.08 0.23
CA SER A 41 14.61 -1.15 1.18
C SER A 41 15.89 -1.82 0.72
N GLU A 42 17.03 -1.29 1.16
CA GLU A 42 18.36 -1.86 0.90
C GLU A 42 18.42 -3.34 1.35
N LYS A 43 17.69 -3.69 2.41
CA LYS A 43 17.57 -5.08 2.88
C LYS A 43 16.87 -5.99 1.87
N VAL A 44 15.74 -5.54 1.31
CA VAL A 44 14.99 -6.30 0.29
C VAL A 44 15.84 -6.43 -0.97
N ARG A 45 16.45 -5.33 -1.43
CA ARG A 45 17.38 -5.34 -2.57
C ARG A 45 18.53 -6.31 -2.37
N ARG A 46 19.20 -6.27 -1.21
CA ARG A 46 20.32 -7.17 -0.90
C ARG A 46 19.90 -8.64 -0.92
N ARG A 47 18.69 -8.96 -0.44
CA ARG A 47 18.16 -10.32 -0.44
C ARG A 47 17.78 -10.82 -1.84
N LEU A 48 17.21 -9.95 -2.68
CA LEU A 48 16.73 -10.32 -4.02
C LEU A 48 17.82 -10.25 -5.10
N ARG A 49 18.85 -9.41 -4.93
CA ARG A 49 19.97 -9.25 -5.87
C ARG A 49 20.62 -10.57 -6.33
N PRO A 50 20.92 -11.56 -5.46
CA PRO A 50 21.48 -12.83 -5.92
C PRO A 50 20.50 -13.72 -6.71
N MET A 51 19.20 -13.42 -6.68
CA MET A 51 18.14 -14.19 -7.36
C MET A 51 17.78 -13.62 -8.73
N ALA A 52 18.10 -12.34 -8.99
CA ALA A 52 17.81 -11.66 -10.24
C ALA A 52 18.91 -11.88 -11.29
N ARG A 53 18.52 -12.06 -12.55
CA ARG A 53 19.43 -12.22 -13.69
C ARG A 53 20.02 -10.88 -14.12
N ASP A 54 19.26 -9.80 -13.97
CA ASP A 54 19.65 -8.44 -14.32
C ASP A 54 18.98 -7.37 -13.44
N ALA A 55 19.30 -6.10 -13.70
CA ALA A 55 18.78 -4.97 -12.93
C ALA A 55 17.27 -4.75 -13.13
N ASN A 56 16.72 -5.10 -14.30
CA ASN A 56 15.29 -4.95 -14.57
C ASN A 56 14.49 -6.01 -13.81
N GLU A 57 14.94 -7.27 -13.83
CA GLU A 57 14.33 -8.34 -13.04
C GLU A 57 14.42 -8.04 -11.53
N LEU A 58 15.53 -7.48 -11.05
CA LEU A 58 15.64 -7.05 -9.66
C LEU A 58 14.62 -5.95 -9.32
N ALA A 59 14.42 -4.98 -10.20
CA ALA A 59 13.42 -3.92 -10.01
C ALA A 59 12.01 -4.52 -9.93
N GLU A 60 11.63 -5.39 -10.87
CA GLU A 60 10.32 -6.07 -10.87
C GLU A 60 10.10 -6.89 -9.60
N MET A 61 11.12 -7.62 -9.12
CA MET A 61 11.03 -8.41 -7.90
C MET A 61 10.81 -7.53 -6.66
N VAL A 62 11.52 -6.39 -6.57
CA VAL A 62 11.36 -5.43 -5.46
C VAL A 62 9.96 -4.80 -5.49
N GLU A 63 9.46 -4.45 -6.67
CA GLU A 63 8.13 -3.88 -6.84
C GLU A 63 7.03 -4.86 -6.41
N ARG A 64 7.12 -6.12 -6.83
CA ARG A 64 6.17 -7.16 -6.43
C ARG A 64 6.16 -7.37 -4.91
N GLU A 65 7.33 -7.37 -4.28
CA GLU A 65 7.40 -7.52 -2.83
C GLU A 65 6.82 -6.30 -2.10
N GLY A 66 7.06 -5.08 -2.61
CA GLY A 66 6.44 -3.87 -2.08
C GLY A 66 4.91 -3.87 -2.21
N GLU A 67 4.40 -4.33 -3.34
CA GLU A 67 2.96 -4.50 -3.58
C GLU A 67 2.34 -5.53 -2.62
N CYS A 68 2.95 -6.72 -2.47
CA CYS A 68 2.49 -7.72 -1.51
C CYS A 68 2.46 -7.19 -0.07
N GLU A 69 3.45 -6.41 0.33
CA GLU A 69 3.48 -5.82 1.67
C GLU A 69 2.40 -4.74 1.84
N ALA A 70 2.19 -3.92 0.81
CA ALA A 70 1.12 -2.92 0.79
C ALA A 70 -0.27 -3.59 0.90
N GLU A 71 -0.51 -4.66 0.15
CA GLU A 71 -1.70 -5.51 0.25
C GLU A 71 -1.89 -6.07 1.64
N ARG A 72 -0.82 -6.58 2.25
CA ARG A 72 -0.84 -7.12 3.61
C ARG A 72 -1.24 -6.04 4.63
N ILE A 73 -0.64 -4.86 4.57
CA ILE A 73 -0.92 -3.75 5.48
C ILE A 73 -2.38 -3.28 5.34
N VAL A 74 -2.85 -3.05 4.10
CA VAL A 74 -4.24 -2.64 3.89
C VAL A 74 -5.22 -3.72 4.33
N GLY A 75 -4.93 -4.99 4.06
CA GLY A 75 -5.75 -6.12 4.52
C GLY A 75 -5.90 -6.18 6.04
N MET A 76 -4.83 -5.88 6.78
CA MET A 76 -4.90 -5.75 8.24
C MET A 76 -5.83 -4.60 8.66
N GLY A 77 -5.69 -3.43 8.04
CA GLY A 77 -6.55 -2.28 8.35
C GLY A 77 -8.04 -2.54 8.02
N VAL A 78 -8.33 -3.21 6.89
CA VAL A 78 -9.70 -3.64 6.54
C VAL A 78 -10.27 -4.59 7.59
N THR A 79 -9.45 -5.53 8.08
CA THR A 79 -9.86 -6.48 9.13
C THR A 79 -10.23 -5.73 10.41
N LEU A 80 -9.42 -4.76 10.83
CA LEU A 80 -9.68 -3.94 12.01
C LEU A 80 -10.95 -3.09 11.84
N ALA A 81 -11.13 -2.47 10.67
CA ALA A 81 -12.30 -1.65 10.38
C ALA A 81 -13.60 -2.47 10.39
N ARG A 82 -13.58 -3.68 9.82
CA ARG A 82 -14.72 -4.60 9.88
C ARG A 82 -15.02 -5.06 11.30
N ALA A 83 -13.99 -5.37 12.08
CA ALA A 83 -14.15 -5.71 13.49
C ALA A 83 -14.73 -4.55 14.32
N ALA A 84 -14.46 -3.31 13.91
CA ALA A 84 -15.04 -2.10 14.51
C ALA A 84 -16.46 -1.77 14.03
N GLY A 85 -17.03 -2.55 13.10
CA GLY A 85 -18.41 -2.40 12.63
C GLY A 85 -18.58 -1.63 11.30
N TRP A 86 -17.49 -1.30 10.60
CA TRP A 86 -17.59 -0.69 9.26
C TRP A 86 -17.73 -1.72 8.15
N HIS A 87 -18.45 -1.34 7.08
CA HIS A 87 -18.34 -2.02 5.80
C HIS A 87 -17.09 -1.49 5.08
N ALA A 88 -15.96 -2.17 5.28
CA ALA A 88 -14.67 -1.69 4.80
C ALA A 88 -14.12 -2.47 3.59
N GLU A 89 -13.55 -1.71 2.65
CA GLU A 89 -12.87 -2.21 1.45
C GLU A 89 -11.44 -1.64 1.34
N PRO A 90 -10.52 -2.39 0.73
CA PRO A 90 -9.16 -1.89 0.48
C PRO A 90 -9.17 -0.86 -0.65
N LEU A 91 -8.42 0.23 -0.48
CA LEU A 91 -8.11 1.20 -1.53
C LEU A 91 -6.59 1.34 -1.65
N LEU A 92 -5.98 0.55 -2.52
CA LEU A 92 -4.56 0.66 -2.83
C LEU A 92 -4.36 1.52 -4.06
N LYS A 93 -3.55 2.58 -3.91
CA LYS A 93 -3.10 3.38 -5.03
C LYS A 93 -1.59 3.46 -5.02
N ARG A 94 -0.99 2.94 -6.09
CA ARG A 94 0.44 3.10 -6.35
C ARG A 94 0.73 4.56 -6.63
N THR A 95 1.60 5.17 -5.83
CA THR A 95 2.11 6.52 -6.11
C THR A 95 3.55 6.42 -6.59
N TRP A 96 3.85 7.08 -7.70
CA TRP A 96 5.22 7.28 -8.14
C TRP A 96 5.78 8.51 -7.41
N GLY A 97 7.02 8.43 -6.92
CA GLY A 97 7.65 9.54 -6.18
C GLY A 97 7.74 10.83 -7.01
N PRO A 98 8.12 11.97 -6.39
CA PRO A 98 8.17 13.28 -7.06
C PRO A 98 9.18 13.35 -8.22
N GLU A 99 10.08 12.38 -8.34
CA GLU A 99 11.06 12.27 -9.44
C GLU A 99 10.57 11.27 -10.50
N GLY A 100 9.38 11.53 -11.05
CA GLY A 100 8.88 10.82 -12.21
C GLY A 100 9.71 11.13 -13.45
N CYS A 101 10.84 10.45 -13.62
CA CYS A 101 11.59 10.41 -14.87
C CYS A 101 11.85 8.95 -15.26
N GLU A 102 10.89 8.34 -15.97
CA GLU A 102 11.29 7.48 -17.08
C GLU A 102 10.30 7.58 -18.24
N SER A 103 10.81 8.09 -19.35
CA SER A 103 10.12 8.34 -20.60
C SER A 103 9.68 7.04 -21.26
N ARG A 104 8.42 6.66 -21.11
CA ARG A 104 7.80 5.67 -22.00
C ARG A 104 7.48 6.35 -23.33
N LYS A 105 8.43 6.32 -24.27
CA LYS A 105 8.12 6.57 -25.69
C LYS A 105 7.07 5.55 -26.11
N ARG A 106 5.84 5.99 -26.34
CA ARG A 106 4.88 5.23 -27.15
C ARG A 106 5.42 5.24 -28.57
N SER A 107 6.06 4.16 -28.99
CA SER A 107 6.06 3.81 -30.40
C SER A 107 4.73 3.14 -30.68
N THR A 108 3.85 3.87 -31.37
CA THR A 108 2.66 3.33 -32.02
C THR A 108 2.70 3.84 -33.44
N MET A 109 2.97 2.88 -34.35
CA MET A 109 2.98 2.95 -35.82
C MET A 109 4.05 3.82 -36.49
#